data_AF-A0A7W9SVX2-F1
#
_entry.id   AF-A0A7W9SVX2-F1
#
_cell.length_a   1.000
_cell.length_b   1.000
_cell.length_c   1.000
_cell.angle_alpha   90.00
_cell.angle_beta   90.00
_cell.angle_gamma   90.00
#
_symmetry.space_group_name_H-M   'P 1'
#
loop_
_entity.id
_entity.type
_entity.pdbx_description
1 polymer ?
#
loop_
_entity_poly.entity_id
_entity_poly.type
_entity_poly.pdbx_seq_one_letter_code
_entity_poly.pdbx_strand_id
1 'polypeptide(L)'
;MNKEPWYTSRLLTRLLGGVGVACTLVGSCVRLETLDTRSSCRGDILQSNAYNAPVFSTDSQKVFGFVDHTTPGKHSQTLEAWETAQGRRLWKVPLSSDGLALATQGDRVATMTFKELAVRDTRTGRVLWQNTRTIPLSEHATLSFSPSGKLLALTLPDFIQVLDVATGKSLKGIAYTDCKFHQQPVFLSDGTLVVAECATVSGDPYPGLNLRLSFSTPAVSVVTVLDPLTGKALRRLARDVEDWCVSPDGTRVLVKRAHELLLLSPSGETLATVSPGKYFEQYVGARFIPGSTNILLIGDNAGDTPVRSYVWNPTQHIVRRAHPDEELHEQAYSREGSKALRAEDMGGLGRHKPLGTVMSPNKAVAPVPLEGMTGWELK
;
A
#
# COMPACT_ATOMS: atom_id res chain seq x y z
N MET A 1 31.35 16.39 -19.89
CA MET A 1 30.92 15.50 -18.79
C MET A 1 29.75 16.16 -18.09
N ASN A 2 28.53 15.88 -18.54
CA ASN A 2 27.33 16.39 -17.89
C ASN A 2 27.01 15.47 -16.71
N LYS A 3 27.00 16.03 -15.50
CA LYS A 3 26.51 15.35 -14.30
C LYS A 3 24.98 15.33 -14.41
N GLU A 4 24.40 14.14 -14.52
CA GLU A 4 22.95 13.96 -14.39
C GLU A 4 22.49 14.30 -12.96
N PRO A 5 21.28 14.87 -12.79
CA PRO A 5 20.73 15.16 -11.47
C PRO A 5 20.28 13.87 -10.79
N TRP A 6 20.69 13.70 -9.53
CA TRP A 6 20.26 12.63 -8.65
C TRP A 6 18.75 12.78 -8.35
N TYR A 7 17.96 11.75 -8.66
CA TYR A 7 16.58 11.67 -8.18
C TYR A 7 16.59 11.22 -6.72
N THR A 8 16.15 12.08 -5.81
CA THR A 8 15.84 11.69 -4.43
C THR A 8 14.55 10.86 -4.43
N SER A 9 14.63 9.64 -3.90
CA SER A 9 13.48 8.77 -3.67
C SER A 9 12.49 9.43 -2.70
N ARG A 10 11.21 9.53 -3.07
CA ARG A 10 10.13 9.99 -2.19
C ARG A 10 9.27 8.81 -1.78
N LEU A 11 8.98 8.73 -0.47
CA LEU A 11 8.40 7.56 0.19
C LEU A 11 6.87 7.55 0.15
N LEU A 12 6.29 6.35 0.11
CA LEU A 12 4.87 6.09 0.28
C LEU A 12 4.67 5.05 1.39
N THR A 13 4.39 5.49 2.62
CA THR A 13 4.14 4.58 3.75
C THR A 13 2.66 4.22 3.81
N ARG A 14 2.33 2.96 3.51
CA ARG A 14 0.98 2.41 3.70
C ARG A 14 1.03 1.32 4.77
N LEU A 15 0.60 1.66 5.98
CA LEU A 15 0.38 0.69 7.06
C LEU A 15 -0.89 -0.10 6.77
N LEU A 16 -0.75 -1.40 6.51
CA LEU A 16 -1.87 -2.30 6.19
C LEU A 16 -2.08 -3.31 7.32
N GLY A 17 -3.34 -3.73 7.50
CA GLY A 17 -3.84 -4.35 8.72
C GLY A 17 -3.23 -5.71 9.09
N GLY A 18 -2.58 -5.73 10.26
CA GLY A 18 -2.54 -6.82 11.23
C GLY A 18 -1.18 -7.55 11.36
N VAL A 19 -0.98 -8.14 12.54
CA VAL A 19 0.28 -8.68 13.15
C VAL A 19 1.45 -7.70 13.10
N GLY A 20 2.34 -7.74 14.09
CA GLY A 20 3.46 -6.79 14.26
C GLY A 20 4.57 -6.95 13.22
N VAL A 21 4.20 -6.88 11.94
CA VAL A 21 5.10 -6.86 10.81
C VAL A 21 4.91 -5.53 10.12
N ALA A 22 5.99 -4.78 10.18
CA ALA A 22 6.08 -3.47 9.64
C ALA A 22 6.76 -3.59 8.27
N CYS A 23 6.15 -2.95 7.28
CA CYS A 23 6.53 -3.04 5.88
C CYS A 23 7.23 -1.73 5.49
N THR A 24 8.50 -1.84 5.19
CA THR A 24 9.34 -0.71 4.84
C THR A 24 9.81 -0.86 3.40
N LEU A 25 9.62 0.18 2.60
CA LEU A 25 10.10 0.26 1.22
C LEU A 25 11.53 0.78 1.24
N VAL A 26 12.50 -0.09 0.99
CA VAL A 26 13.93 0.28 0.86
C VAL A 26 14.34 0.10 -0.60
N GLY A 27 14.33 1.21 -1.35
CA GLY A 27 14.51 1.17 -2.80
C GLY A 27 13.31 0.52 -3.48
N SER A 28 13.54 -0.50 -4.32
CA SER A 28 12.46 -1.32 -4.87
C SER A 28 12.01 -2.42 -3.89
N CYS A 29 12.78 -2.74 -2.84
CA CYS A 29 12.51 -3.90 -1.99
C CYS A 29 11.53 -3.58 -0.85
N VAL A 30 10.59 -4.49 -0.61
CA VAL A 30 9.79 -4.57 0.61
C VAL A 30 10.52 -5.43 1.61
N ARG A 31 10.84 -4.83 2.75
CA ARG A 31 11.37 -5.53 3.93
C ARG A 31 10.24 -5.75 4.92
N LEU A 32 10.04 -7.02 5.31
CA LEU A 32 9.19 -7.37 6.45
C LEU A 32 10.08 -7.51 7.67
N GLU A 33 9.78 -6.79 8.74
CA GLU A 33 10.49 -7.00 10.01
C GLU A 33 9.50 -7.39 11.11
N THR A 34 9.80 -8.52 11.76
CA THR A 34 9.12 -8.96 12.98
C THR A 34 9.58 -8.12 14.14
N LEU A 35 8.66 -7.38 14.75
CA LEU A 35 8.98 -6.36 15.75
C LEU A 35 9.37 -6.89 17.13
N ASP A 36 9.32 -8.21 17.38
CA ASP A 36 9.40 -8.74 18.75
C ASP A 36 10.78 -9.26 19.18
N THR A 37 11.72 -9.49 18.27
CA THR A 37 12.99 -10.17 18.58
C THR A 37 14.20 -9.45 17.97
N ARG A 38 15.35 -9.46 18.67
CA ARG A 38 16.68 -9.03 18.16
C ARG A 38 17.15 -9.79 16.90
N SER A 39 16.35 -10.72 16.39
CA SER A 39 16.54 -11.39 15.11
C SER A 39 15.65 -10.75 14.05
N SER A 40 16.25 -10.01 13.12
CA SER A 40 15.62 -9.67 11.85
C SER A 40 15.61 -10.91 10.95
N CYS A 41 14.44 -11.35 10.48
CA CYS A 41 14.37 -12.26 9.34
C CYS A 41 14.64 -11.44 8.08
N ARG A 42 15.84 -11.56 7.53
CA ARG A 42 16.24 -10.82 6.33
C ARG A 42 15.72 -11.55 5.10
N GLY A 43 14.60 -11.06 4.56
CA GLY A 43 14.09 -11.45 3.26
C GLY A 43 13.82 -10.21 2.43
N ASP A 44 14.39 -10.14 1.22
CA ASP A 44 13.95 -9.19 0.19
C ASP A 44 12.69 -9.79 -0.43
N ILE A 45 11.50 -9.35 0.00
CA ILE A 45 10.27 -10.13 -0.23
C ILE A 45 9.52 -9.63 -1.48
N LEU A 46 9.56 -8.33 -1.82
CA LEU A 46 8.87 -7.82 -3.02
C LEU A 46 9.62 -6.67 -3.67
N GLN A 47 9.66 -6.64 -5.00
CA GLN A 47 9.93 -5.39 -5.72
C GLN A 47 8.61 -4.66 -5.99
N SER A 48 8.33 -3.57 -5.26
CA SER A 48 7.09 -2.80 -5.39
C SER A 48 7.39 -1.45 -6.06
N ASN A 49 6.63 -1.14 -7.11
CA ASN A 49 6.56 0.21 -7.65
C ASN A 49 5.67 1.08 -6.73
N ALA A 50 5.96 2.38 -6.62
CA ALA A 50 5.40 3.30 -5.63
C ALA A 50 3.86 3.36 -5.57
N TYR A 51 3.17 2.85 -6.59
CA TYR A 51 1.71 2.81 -6.69
C TYR A 51 1.08 1.58 -6.01
N ASN A 52 1.86 0.50 -5.78
CA ASN A 52 1.33 -0.80 -5.39
C ASN A 52 1.85 -1.25 -4.03
N ALA A 53 1.20 -0.78 -2.97
CA ALA A 53 1.48 -1.24 -1.63
C ALA A 53 1.10 -2.74 -1.48
N PRO A 54 1.95 -3.56 -0.85
CA PRO A 54 1.62 -4.94 -0.54
C PRO A 54 0.49 -5.02 0.47
N VAL A 55 -0.43 -5.97 0.33
CA VAL A 55 -1.57 -6.13 1.24
C VAL A 55 -1.41 -7.36 2.12
N PHE A 56 -1.75 -7.24 3.40
CA PHE A 56 -1.77 -8.39 4.33
C PHE A 56 -3.11 -9.11 4.24
N SER A 57 -3.13 -10.43 4.48
CA SER A 57 -4.38 -11.12 4.77
C SER A 57 -5.02 -10.59 6.07
N THR A 58 -6.32 -10.80 6.27
CA THR A 58 -7.04 -10.34 7.47
C THR A 58 -6.49 -10.95 8.77
N ASP A 59 -5.95 -12.18 8.71
CA ASP A 59 -5.24 -12.87 9.79
C ASP A 59 -3.74 -12.52 9.87
N SER A 60 -3.27 -11.76 8.88
CA SER A 60 -1.91 -11.29 8.66
C SER A 60 -0.84 -12.38 8.59
N GLN A 61 -1.28 -13.62 8.35
CA GLN A 61 -0.38 -14.75 8.12
C GLN A 61 0.24 -14.70 6.73
N LYS A 62 -0.33 -13.88 5.83
CA LYS A 62 0.13 -13.74 4.45
C LYS A 62 0.30 -12.28 4.07
N VAL A 63 1.24 -12.04 3.18
CA VAL A 63 1.35 -10.78 2.44
C VAL A 63 1.30 -11.07 0.94
N PHE A 64 0.60 -10.21 0.20
CA PHE A 64 0.47 -10.27 -1.24
C PHE A 64 1.06 -9.00 -1.84
N GLY A 65 1.81 -9.15 -2.92
CA GLY A 65 2.38 -8.02 -3.62
C GLY A 65 2.59 -8.31 -5.10
N PHE A 66 2.60 -7.24 -5.88
CA PHE A 66 3.12 -7.29 -7.24
C PHE A 66 4.64 -7.27 -7.18
N VAL A 67 5.26 -8.04 -8.06
CA VAL A 67 6.71 -8.13 -8.22
C VAL A 67 7.04 -7.92 -9.69
N ASP A 68 7.83 -6.89 -9.96
CA ASP A 68 8.37 -6.61 -11.29
C ASP A 68 9.49 -7.60 -11.65
N HIS A 69 9.44 -8.10 -12.88
CA HIS A 69 10.50 -8.91 -13.49
C HIS A 69 10.96 -8.20 -14.75
N THR A 70 12.15 -7.59 -14.68
CA THR A 70 12.78 -6.92 -15.80
C THR A 70 13.81 -7.85 -16.44
N THR A 71 13.59 -8.18 -17.70
CA THR A 71 14.62 -8.80 -18.56
C THR A 71 14.86 -7.87 -19.75
N PRO A 72 16.06 -7.85 -20.36
CA PRO A 72 16.31 -7.00 -21.52
C PRO A 72 15.22 -7.16 -22.59
N GLY A 73 14.47 -6.08 -22.85
CA GLY A 73 13.38 -6.06 -23.85
C GLY A 73 12.02 -6.60 -23.39
N LYS A 74 11.84 -7.00 -22.11
CA LYS A 74 10.55 -7.50 -21.62
C LYS A 74 10.29 -7.10 -20.16
N HIS A 75 9.22 -6.33 -19.96
CA HIS A 75 8.61 -6.07 -18.65
C HIS A 75 7.52 -7.11 -18.39
N SER A 76 7.53 -7.72 -17.20
CA SER A 76 6.43 -8.57 -16.75
C SER A 76 6.27 -8.47 -15.25
N GLN A 77 5.02 -8.49 -14.78
CA GLN A 77 4.73 -8.56 -13.35
C GLN A 77 4.16 -9.92 -12.96
N THR A 78 4.41 -10.29 -11.71
CA THR A 78 3.72 -11.40 -11.06
C THR A 78 3.05 -10.96 -9.78
N LEU A 79 1.93 -11.59 -9.45
CA LEU A 79 1.40 -11.56 -8.10
C LEU A 79 2.06 -12.67 -7.30
N GLU A 80 2.69 -12.31 -6.18
CA GLU A 80 3.31 -13.26 -5.27
C GLU A 80 2.63 -13.21 -3.90
N ALA A 81 2.48 -14.37 -3.27
CA ALA A 81 2.02 -14.49 -1.89
C ALA A 81 3.10 -15.11 -1.03
N TRP A 82 3.26 -14.57 0.17
CA TRP A 82 4.31 -14.94 1.10
C TRP A 82 3.73 -15.17 2.49
N GLU A 83 4.30 -16.13 3.22
CA GLU A 83 4.04 -16.37 4.62
C GLU A 83 4.74 -15.30 5.46
N THR A 84 3.98 -14.53 6.22
CA THR A 84 4.48 -13.38 6.98
C THR A 84 5.53 -13.78 8.02
N ALA A 85 5.33 -14.91 8.70
CA ALA A 85 6.20 -15.34 9.80
C ALA A 85 7.59 -15.81 9.35
N GLN A 86 7.65 -16.49 8.19
CA GLN A 86 8.89 -17.13 7.71
C GLN A 86 9.48 -16.43 6.48
N GLY A 87 8.76 -15.48 5.88
CA GLY A 87 9.14 -14.92 4.58
C GLY A 87 9.16 -15.96 3.46
N ARG A 88 8.40 -17.06 3.62
CA ARG A 88 8.39 -18.17 2.66
C ARG A 88 7.35 -17.90 1.57
N ARG A 89 7.76 -17.96 0.29
CA ARG A 89 6.81 -17.81 -0.81
C ARG A 89 5.82 -18.99 -0.84
N LEU A 90 4.54 -18.68 -0.81
CA LEU A 90 3.44 -19.64 -0.88
C LEU A 90 3.10 -19.99 -2.33
N TRP A 91 2.95 -18.98 -3.18
CA TRP A 91 2.67 -19.15 -4.60
C TRP A 91 3.05 -17.90 -5.40
N LYS A 92 3.11 -18.07 -6.73
CA LYS A 92 3.42 -17.03 -7.70
C LYS A 92 2.56 -17.23 -8.94
N VAL A 93 1.92 -16.16 -9.42
CA VAL A 93 1.07 -16.18 -10.61
C VAL A 93 1.48 -15.06 -11.56
N PRO A 94 1.74 -15.35 -12.85
CA PRO A 94 2.02 -14.31 -13.83
C PRO A 94 0.79 -13.44 -14.07
N LEU A 95 0.99 -12.13 -14.23
CA LEU A 95 -0.07 -11.19 -14.59
C LEU A 95 -0.04 -10.88 -16.09
N SER A 96 -1.21 -10.62 -16.66
CA SER A 96 -1.37 -10.29 -18.08
C SER A 96 -0.89 -8.87 -18.44
N SER A 97 -0.69 -8.03 -17.43
CA SER A 97 -0.28 -6.62 -17.49
C SER A 97 0.09 -6.13 -16.09
N ASP A 98 0.58 -4.90 -16.00
CA ASP A 98 0.95 -4.29 -14.71
C ASP A 98 -0.26 -4.18 -13.78
N GLY A 99 -0.02 -4.53 -12.52
CA GLY A 99 -0.93 -4.43 -11.40
C GLY A 99 -1.14 -2.98 -10.99
N LEU A 100 -2.37 -2.69 -10.61
CA LEU A 100 -2.85 -1.36 -10.26
C LEU A 100 -3.33 -1.29 -8.81
N ALA A 101 -3.95 -2.37 -8.33
CA ALA A 101 -4.48 -2.42 -6.98
C ALA A 101 -4.60 -3.85 -6.45
N LEU A 102 -4.50 -3.94 -5.13
CA LEU A 102 -4.72 -5.15 -4.36
C LEU A 102 -5.67 -4.88 -3.21
N ALA A 103 -6.50 -5.87 -2.89
CA ALA A 103 -7.28 -5.91 -1.65
C ALA A 103 -7.39 -7.37 -1.19
N THR A 104 -7.58 -7.59 0.11
CA THR A 104 -7.70 -8.92 0.73
C THR A 104 -8.91 -8.96 1.66
N GLN A 105 -9.57 -10.11 1.73
CA GLN A 105 -10.56 -10.39 2.77
C GLN A 105 -10.67 -11.90 2.99
N GLY A 106 -10.26 -12.35 4.18
CA GLY A 106 -10.32 -13.76 4.55
C GLY A 106 -9.56 -14.66 3.56
N ASP A 107 -10.28 -15.55 2.90
CA ASP A 107 -9.75 -16.51 1.93
C ASP A 107 -9.55 -15.91 0.52
N ARG A 108 -9.84 -14.63 0.30
CA ARG A 108 -9.83 -13.98 -1.02
C ARG A 108 -8.83 -12.84 -1.14
N VAL A 109 -8.22 -12.73 -2.32
CA VAL A 109 -7.44 -11.56 -2.75
C VAL A 109 -8.00 -11.07 -4.09
N ALA A 110 -8.36 -9.78 -4.14
CA ALA A 110 -8.75 -9.11 -5.37
C ALA A 110 -7.52 -8.43 -5.97
N THR A 111 -7.34 -8.61 -7.28
CA THR A 111 -6.26 -8.02 -8.04
C THR A 111 -6.82 -7.29 -9.24
N MET A 112 -6.37 -6.07 -9.45
CA MET A 112 -6.65 -5.31 -10.66
C MET A 112 -5.36 -5.02 -11.39
N THR A 113 -5.41 -5.21 -12.71
CA THR A 113 -4.35 -4.87 -13.66
C THR A 113 -4.97 -4.03 -14.77
N PHE A 114 -4.16 -3.53 -15.71
CA PHE A 114 -4.67 -2.84 -16.92
C PHE A 114 -5.56 -3.69 -17.85
N LYS A 115 -5.64 -5.01 -17.67
CA LYS A 115 -6.43 -5.89 -18.55
C LYS A 115 -7.52 -6.68 -17.85
N GLU A 116 -7.44 -6.81 -16.53
CA GLU A 116 -8.35 -7.68 -15.80
C GLU A 116 -8.56 -7.23 -14.35
N LEU A 117 -9.76 -7.51 -13.88
CA LEU A 117 -10.10 -7.63 -12.46
C LEU A 117 -10.30 -9.11 -12.15
N ALA A 118 -9.59 -9.63 -11.15
CA ALA A 118 -9.72 -11.02 -10.72
C ALA A 118 -9.84 -11.11 -9.20
N VAL A 119 -10.63 -12.08 -8.73
CA VAL A 119 -10.61 -12.52 -7.34
C VAL A 119 -10.03 -13.92 -7.30
N ARG A 120 -9.08 -14.13 -6.39
CA ARG A 120 -8.28 -15.33 -6.28
C ARG A 120 -8.35 -15.89 -4.87
N ASP A 121 -8.21 -17.20 -4.76
CA ASP A 121 -8.06 -17.90 -3.48
C ASP A 121 -6.67 -17.59 -2.89
N THR A 122 -6.62 -17.09 -1.67
CA THR A 122 -5.38 -16.66 -1.00
C THR A 122 -4.44 -17.81 -0.68
N ARG A 123 -4.93 -19.06 -0.62
CA ARG A 123 -4.13 -20.24 -0.28
C ARG A 123 -3.41 -20.79 -1.50
N THR A 124 -4.04 -20.75 -2.67
CA THR A 124 -3.60 -21.44 -3.88
C THR A 124 -3.29 -20.51 -5.04
N GLY A 125 -3.68 -19.24 -4.98
CA GLY A 125 -3.58 -18.27 -6.07
C GLY A 125 -4.54 -18.53 -7.23
N ARG A 126 -5.40 -19.56 -7.12
CA ARG A 126 -6.37 -19.92 -8.17
C ARG A 126 -7.40 -18.82 -8.35
N VAL A 127 -7.70 -18.51 -9.61
CA VAL A 127 -8.78 -17.58 -9.98
C VAL A 127 -10.11 -18.19 -9.58
N LEU A 128 -10.90 -17.48 -8.76
CA LEU A 128 -12.28 -17.81 -8.42
C LEU A 128 -13.23 -17.25 -9.47
N TRP A 129 -12.99 -16.00 -9.88
CA TRP A 129 -13.58 -15.40 -11.07
C TRP A 129 -12.68 -14.30 -11.60
N GLN A 130 -12.87 -13.98 -12.88
CA GLN A 130 -12.11 -12.97 -13.60
C GLN A 130 -13.04 -12.24 -14.58
N ASN A 131 -12.88 -10.92 -14.63
CA ASN A 131 -13.53 -10.06 -15.59
C ASN A 131 -12.46 -9.39 -16.45
N THR A 132 -12.44 -9.78 -17.73
CA THR A 132 -11.54 -9.23 -18.76
C THR A 132 -12.24 -8.22 -19.67
N ARG A 133 -13.55 -7.97 -19.45
CA ARG A 133 -14.24 -6.94 -20.23
C ARG A 133 -13.65 -5.59 -19.90
N THR A 134 -13.68 -4.69 -20.89
CA THR A 134 -13.13 -3.34 -20.86
C THR A 134 -13.75 -2.52 -19.73
N ILE A 135 -13.24 -2.73 -18.51
CA ILE A 135 -13.32 -1.73 -17.47
C ILE A 135 -12.45 -0.59 -18.04
N PRO A 136 -12.97 0.64 -18.18
CA PRO A 136 -12.15 1.78 -18.55
C PRO A 136 -11.18 2.03 -17.40
N LEU A 137 -10.04 1.35 -17.47
CA LEU A 137 -9.07 1.29 -16.39
C LEU A 137 -8.26 2.59 -16.42
N SER A 138 -8.16 3.20 -15.25
CA SER A 138 -7.25 4.31 -15.01
C SER A 138 -6.13 3.86 -14.08
N GLU A 139 -5.03 4.60 -14.13
CA GLU A 139 -3.86 4.43 -13.26
C GLU A 139 -4.19 4.66 -11.76
N HIS A 140 -5.40 5.13 -11.45
CA HIS A 140 -5.85 5.50 -10.10
C HIS A 140 -6.91 4.57 -9.54
N ALA A 141 -7.11 3.41 -10.17
CA ALA A 141 -8.15 2.50 -9.76
C ALA A 141 -7.78 1.82 -8.42
N THR A 142 -8.76 1.66 -7.53
CA THR A 142 -8.54 1.09 -6.19
C THR A 142 -9.57 0.04 -5.84
N LEU A 143 -9.22 -0.90 -4.95
CA LEU A 143 -10.06 -2.02 -4.54
C LEU A 143 -10.27 -2.01 -3.02
N SER A 144 -11.47 -2.38 -2.59
CA SER A 144 -11.81 -2.50 -1.17
C SER A 144 -12.88 -3.55 -0.94
N PHE A 145 -12.61 -4.52 -0.06
CA PHE A 145 -13.61 -5.50 0.34
C PHE A 145 -14.49 -4.97 1.46
N SER A 146 -15.77 -5.34 1.44
CA SER A 146 -16.61 -5.24 2.64
C SER A 146 -16.13 -6.18 3.73
N PRO A 147 -16.34 -5.88 5.03
CA PRO A 147 -15.96 -6.77 6.13
C PRO A 147 -16.59 -8.17 6.04
N SER A 148 -17.78 -8.27 5.44
CA SER A 148 -18.43 -9.56 5.20
C SER A 148 -17.79 -10.39 4.07
N GLY A 149 -16.91 -9.79 3.26
CA GLY A 149 -16.32 -10.41 2.06
C GLY A 149 -17.30 -10.62 0.91
N LYS A 150 -18.54 -10.11 1.02
CA LYS A 150 -19.60 -10.30 0.00
C LYS A 150 -19.57 -9.23 -1.09
N LEU A 151 -19.15 -8.02 -0.76
CA LEU A 151 -19.02 -6.90 -1.69
C LEU A 151 -17.55 -6.52 -1.92
N LEU A 152 -17.26 -6.11 -3.15
CA LEU A 152 -16.01 -5.47 -3.56
C LEU A 152 -16.36 -4.10 -4.17
N ALA A 153 -15.79 -3.04 -3.63
CA ALA A 153 -15.84 -1.71 -4.22
C ALA A 153 -14.58 -1.53 -5.10
N LEU A 154 -14.83 -1.12 -6.34
CA LEU A 154 -13.83 -0.73 -7.32
C LEU A 154 -14.03 0.76 -7.62
N THR A 155 -13.01 1.56 -7.36
CA THR A 155 -13.03 2.99 -7.70
C THR A 155 -12.46 3.18 -9.09
N LEU A 156 -13.22 3.87 -9.91
CA LEU A 156 -12.83 4.32 -11.24
C LEU A 156 -12.88 5.86 -11.27
N PRO A 157 -12.36 6.53 -12.31
CA PRO A 157 -12.30 7.99 -12.36
C PRO A 157 -13.65 8.67 -12.08
N ASP A 158 -14.74 8.12 -12.62
CA ASP A 158 -16.05 8.80 -12.64
C ASP A 158 -17.12 8.09 -11.79
N PHE A 159 -16.83 6.91 -11.25
CA PHE A 159 -17.79 6.18 -10.43
C PHE A 159 -17.13 5.13 -9.52
N ILE A 160 -17.88 4.70 -8.51
CA ILE A 160 -17.61 3.45 -7.78
C ILE A 160 -18.45 2.35 -8.39
N GLN A 161 -17.79 1.27 -8.76
CA GLN A 161 -18.44 0.01 -9.10
C GLN A 161 -18.47 -0.89 -7.87
N VAL A 162 -19.65 -1.25 -7.41
CA VAL A 162 -19.84 -2.29 -6.38
C VAL A 162 -20.15 -3.61 -7.07
N LEU A 163 -19.40 -4.64 -6.72
CA LEU A 163 -19.50 -5.99 -7.28
C LEU A 163 -19.86 -7.01 -6.20
N ASP A 164 -20.60 -8.04 -6.60
CA ASP A 164 -20.73 -9.26 -5.83
C ASP A 164 -19.45 -10.09 -5.94
N VAL A 165 -18.83 -10.40 -4.80
CA VAL A 165 -17.53 -11.09 -4.76
C VAL A 165 -17.64 -12.55 -5.18
N ALA A 166 -18.80 -13.21 -5.00
CA ALA A 166 -18.92 -14.61 -5.39
C ALA A 166 -18.97 -14.80 -6.91
N THR A 167 -19.65 -13.88 -7.61
CA THR A 167 -19.97 -14.01 -9.03
C THR A 167 -19.21 -13.04 -9.93
N GLY A 168 -18.60 -12.00 -9.36
CA GLY A 168 -17.98 -10.91 -10.13
C GLY A 168 -18.98 -10.00 -10.86
N LYS A 169 -20.29 -10.16 -10.59
CA LYS A 169 -21.33 -9.36 -11.22
C LYS A 169 -21.36 -7.94 -10.63
N SER A 170 -21.49 -6.96 -11.50
CA SER A 170 -21.81 -5.58 -11.13
C SER A 170 -23.17 -5.54 -10.45
N LEU A 171 -23.23 -5.02 -9.23
CA LEU A 171 -24.46 -4.80 -8.48
C LEU A 171 -24.92 -3.34 -8.61
N LYS A 172 -23.97 -2.40 -8.52
CA LYS A 172 -24.28 -0.98 -8.51
C LYS A 172 -23.12 -0.13 -9.03
N GLY A 173 -23.41 0.76 -9.97
CA GLY A 173 -22.57 1.92 -10.26
C GLY A 173 -23.04 3.13 -9.45
N ILE A 174 -22.13 3.77 -8.75
CA ILE A 174 -22.35 5.00 -7.98
C ILE A 174 -21.58 6.10 -8.70
N ALA A 175 -22.28 6.85 -9.55
CA ALA A 175 -21.68 7.94 -10.30
C ALA A 175 -21.29 9.10 -9.39
N TYR A 176 -20.19 9.74 -9.71
CA TYR A 176 -19.81 11.02 -9.13
C TYR A 176 -20.27 12.12 -10.07
N THR A 177 -21.00 13.11 -9.57
CA THR A 177 -21.44 14.21 -10.44
C THR A 177 -20.32 15.23 -10.67
N ASP A 178 -19.40 15.42 -9.71
CA ASP A 178 -18.51 16.60 -9.73
C ASP A 178 -17.08 16.38 -9.20
N CYS A 179 -16.64 15.12 -9.02
CA CYS A 179 -15.43 14.85 -8.26
C CYS A 179 -14.59 13.70 -8.83
N LYS A 180 -13.31 13.97 -9.09
CA LYS A 180 -12.29 12.96 -9.38
C LYS A 180 -11.74 12.42 -8.07
N PHE A 181 -12.11 11.19 -7.72
CA PHE A 181 -11.66 10.56 -6.48
C PHE A 181 -10.23 10.08 -6.64
N HIS A 182 -9.35 10.53 -5.75
CA HIS A 182 -8.00 9.98 -5.62
C HIS A 182 -7.85 9.04 -4.42
N GLN A 183 -8.89 8.91 -3.57
CA GLN A 183 -8.83 8.14 -2.33
C GLN A 183 -9.57 6.81 -2.43
N GLN A 184 -9.08 5.81 -1.69
CA GLN A 184 -9.70 4.49 -1.61
C GLN A 184 -11.01 4.57 -0.83
N PRO A 185 -12.13 4.05 -1.36
CA PRO A 185 -13.34 3.87 -0.59
C PRO A 185 -13.08 2.76 0.43
N VAL A 186 -13.61 2.92 1.63
CA VAL A 186 -13.38 1.97 2.71
C VAL A 186 -14.73 1.56 3.28
N PHE A 187 -14.96 0.25 3.38
CA PHE A 187 -16.16 -0.23 4.04
C PHE A 187 -16.02 -0.14 5.56
N LEU A 188 -17.08 0.29 6.23
CA LEU A 188 -17.23 0.21 7.68
C LEU A 188 -17.70 -1.18 8.10
N SER A 189 -17.55 -1.47 9.39
CA SER A 189 -18.01 -2.71 10.05
C SER A 189 -19.49 -3.02 9.82
N ASP A 190 -20.33 -2.00 9.68
CA ASP A 190 -21.76 -2.11 9.39
C ASP A 190 -22.06 -2.42 7.90
N GLY A 191 -21.03 -2.51 7.06
CA GLY A 191 -21.14 -2.77 5.62
C GLY A 191 -21.43 -1.52 4.77
N THR A 192 -21.54 -0.34 5.38
CA THR A 192 -21.64 0.93 4.64
C THR A 192 -20.30 1.34 4.05
N LEU A 193 -20.32 2.19 3.02
CA LEU A 193 -19.14 2.61 2.28
C LEU A 193 -18.77 4.05 2.64
N VAL A 194 -17.57 4.30 3.13
CA VAL A 194 -17.03 5.65 3.31
C VAL A 194 -16.31 6.08 2.05
N VAL A 195 -16.64 7.27 1.59
CA VAL A 195 -16.00 7.94 0.46
C VAL A 195 -15.61 9.35 0.84
N ALA A 196 -14.55 9.86 0.22
CA ALA A 196 -14.09 11.23 0.39
C ALA A 196 -14.39 12.05 -0.86
N GLU A 197 -15.38 12.92 -0.78
CA GLU A 197 -15.75 13.85 -1.83
C GLU A 197 -14.81 15.07 -1.78
N CYS A 198 -14.07 15.30 -2.85
CA CYS A 198 -13.37 16.55 -3.09
C CYS A 198 -14.35 17.54 -3.76
N ALA A 199 -14.63 18.69 -3.15
CA ALA A 199 -15.34 19.73 -3.87
C ALA A 199 -14.37 20.29 -4.91
N THR A 200 -14.68 20.09 -6.19
CA THR A 200 -14.04 20.91 -7.21
C THR A 200 -14.58 22.32 -7.03
N VAL A 201 -13.67 23.28 -6.79
CA VAL A 201 -14.03 24.69 -6.94
C VAL A 201 -14.33 24.87 -8.42
N SER A 202 -15.61 24.97 -8.76
CA SER A 202 -16.07 25.18 -10.14
C SER A 202 -15.41 26.43 -10.71
N GLY A 203 -14.37 26.30 -11.54
CA GLY A 203 -13.72 27.46 -12.12
C GLY A 203 -12.35 27.24 -12.75
N ASP A 204 -11.52 26.33 -12.23
CA ASP A 204 -10.19 26.11 -12.80
C ASP A 204 -10.13 24.81 -13.62
N PRO A 205 -10.14 24.88 -14.97
CA PRO A 205 -9.66 23.78 -15.76
C PRO A 205 -8.15 23.72 -15.52
N TYR A 206 -7.63 22.61 -15.01
CA TYR A 206 -6.19 22.36 -15.01
C TYR A 206 -5.81 21.58 -16.30
N PRO A 207 -5.59 22.22 -17.47
CA PRO A 207 -4.91 21.57 -18.57
C PRO A 207 -3.41 21.59 -18.25
N GLY A 208 -2.85 20.43 -17.90
CA GLY A 208 -1.39 20.24 -17.95
C GLY A 208 -0.59 20.42 -16.66
N LEU A 209 -1.14 20.06 -15.49
CA LEU A 209 -0.33 19.99 -14.27
C LEU A 209 0.61 18.76 -14.32
N ASN A 210 1.87 19.00 -14.71
CA ASN A 210 2.97 18.10 -14.40
C ASN A 210 3.03 17.91 -12.88
N LEU A 211 2.86 16.65 -12.44
CA LEU A 211 2.97 16.18 -11.06
C LEU A 211 4.30 16.62 -10.41
N ARG A 212 4.34 17.83 -9.84
CA ARG A 212 5.25 18.13 -8.74
C ARG A 212 4.61 17.52 -7.49
N LEU A 213 5.30 16.55 -6.91
CA LEU A 213 5.01 15.80 -5.67
C LEU A 213 4.93 16.68 -4.41
N SER A 214 4.28 17.84 -4.46
CA SER A 214 3.88 18.58 -3.26
C SER A 214 2.50 18.06 -2.85
N PHE A 215 2.45 17.37 -1.71
CA PHE A 215 1.26 16.77 -1.12
C PHE A 215 0.28 17.81 -0.55
N SER A 216 0.10 18.97 -1.21
CA SER A 216 -1.09 19.80 -0.95
C SER A 216 -2.25 19.17 -1.70
N THR A 217 -2.79 18.09 -1.14
CA THR A 217 -4.04 17.51 -1.63
C THR A 217 -5.08 18.62 -1.68
N PRO A 218 -5.82 18.81 -2.79
CA PRO A 218 -6.99 19.68 -2.76
C PRO A 218 -7.86 19.22 -1.59
N ALA A 219 -8.26 20.15 -0.73
CA ALA A 219 -8.95 19.86 0.52
C ALA A 219 -10.12 18.92 0.23
N VAL A 220 -10.08 17.70 0.78
CA VAL A 220 -11.20 16.75 0.74
C VAL A 220 -12.37 17.44 1.45
N SER A 221 -13.31 17.95 0.70
CA SER A 221 -14.27 18.88 1.28
C SER A 221 -15.28 18.16 2.17
N VAL A 222 -15.57 16.88 1.91
CA VAL A 222 -16.54 16.10 2.69
C VAL A 222 -16.16 14.62 2.77
N VAL A 223 -16.28 14.02 3.96
CA VAL A 223 -16.29 12.56 4.12
C VAL A 223 -17.74 12.10 4.26
N THR A 224 -18.21 11.27 3.33
CA THR A 224 -19.61 10.80 3.24
C THR A 224 -19.68 9.30 3.43
N VAL A 225 -20.72 8.83 4.14
CA VAL A 225 -21.10 7.43 4.21
C VAL A 225 -22.22 7.16 3.22
N LEU A 226 -22.04 6.16 2.37
CA LEU A 226 -22.98 5.71 1.36
C LEU A 226 -23.50 4.31 1.70
N ASP A 227 -24.73 4.05 1.26
CA ASP A 227 -25.21 2.69 1.07
C ASP A 227 -24.60 2.15 -0.24
N PRO A 228 -23.82 1.06 -0.20
CA PRO A 228 -23.13 0.54 -1.38
C PRO A 228 -24.08 -0.04 -2.44
N LEU A 229 -25.29 -0.47 -2.06
CA LEU A 229 -26.26 -1.09 -2.97
C LEU A 229 -27.15 -0.05 -3.64
N THR A 230 -27.52 1.00 -2.90
CA THR A 230 -28.37 2.06 -3.45
C THR A 230 -27.58 3.24 -4.00
N GLY A 231 -26.35 3.44 -3.55
CA GLY A 231 -25.50 4.60 -3.84
C GLY A 231 -25.96 5.87 -3.12
N LYS A 232 -26.97 5.78 -2.24
CA LYS A 232 -27.51 6.94 -1.53
C LYS A 232 -26.57 7.34 -0.40
N ALA A 233 -26.35 8.64 -0.27
CA ALA A 233 -25.71 9.20 0.91
C ALA A 233 -26.59 8.95 2.14
N LEU A 234 -26.05 8.23 3.10
CA LEU A 234 -26.69 7.98 4.39
C LEU A 234 -26.42 9.13 5.35
N ARG A 235 -25.20 9.68 5.32
CA ARG A 235 -24.75 10.76 6.22
C ARG A 235 -23.42 11.35 5.76
N ARG A 236 -23.15 12.58 6.18
CA ARG A 236 -21.86 13.26 6.02
C ARG A 236 -21.17 13.31 7.38
N LEU A 237 -19.99 12.69 7.49
CA LEU A 237 -19.24 12.58 8.76
C LEU A 237 -18.51 13.87 9.09
N ALA A 238 -17.90 14.50 8.09
CA ALA A 238 -17.07 15.68 8.28
C ALA A 238 -17.02 16.54 7.04
N ARG A 239 -16.71 17.83 7.24
CA ARG A 239 -16.34 18.78 6.18
C ARG A 239 -14.92 19.28 6.39
N ASP A 240 -14.38 19.95 5.38
CA ASP A 240 -13.07 20.60 5.38
C ASP A 240 -11.96 19.64 5.83
N VAL A 241 -12.03 18.42 5.27
CA VAL A 241 -11.15 17.31 5.59
C VAL A 241 -9.88 17.43 4.75
N GLU A 242 -8.73 17.29 5.39
CA GLU A 242 -7.45 17.27 4.68
C GLU A 242 -6.97 15.84 4.46
N ASP A 243 -7.24 14.94 5.41
CA ASP A 243 -6.88 13.54 5.36
C ASP A 243 -7.87 12.72 6.19
N TRP A 244 -8.01 11.43 5.91
CA TRP A 244 -8.85 10.54 6.70
C TRP A 244 -8.40 9.09 6.59
N CYS A 245 -8.77 8.28 7.57
CA CYS A 245 -8.66 6.83 7.50
C CYS A 245 -9.72 6.16 8.37
N VAL A 246 -9.98 4.88 8.12
CA VAL A 246 -10.88 4.06 8.94
C VAL A 246 -10.03 3.14 9.82
N SER A 247 -10.48 2.86 11.04
CA SER A 247 -9.85 1.88 11.90
C SER A 247 -9.88 0.48 11.26
N PRO A 248 -8.90 -0.40 11.56
CA PRO A 248 -8.84 -1.74 10.99
C PRO A 248 -10.10 -2.59 11.23
N ASP A 249 -10.79 -2.33 12.34
CA ASP A 249 -12.07 -2.97 12.70
C ASP A 249 -13.29 -2.36 11.98
N GLY A 250 -13.12 -1.28 11.21
CA GLY A 250 -14.21 -0.59 10.52
C GLY A 250 -15.18 0.15 11.43
N THR A 251 -14.86 0.34 12.72
CA THR A 251 -15.76 0.92 13.72
C THR A 251 -15.51 2.40 14.00
N ARG A 252 -14.43 2.98 13.49
CA ARG A 252 -14.05 4.38 13.74
C ARG A 252 -13.50 5.01 12.49
N VAL A 253 -13.71 6.31 12.35
CA VAL A 253 -13.17 7.12 11.26
C VAL A 253 -12.32 8.22 11.86
N LEU A 254 -11.05 8.25 11.52
CA LEU A 254 -10.16 9.35 11.86
C LEU A 254 -10.18 10.36 10.73
N VAL A 255 -10.44 11.62 11.07
CA VAL A 255 -10.52 12.73 10.13
C VAL A 255 -9.55 13.81 10.57
N LYS A 256 -8.70 14.28 9.66
CA LYS A 256 -7.86 15.45 9.83
C LYS A 256 -8.57 16.68 9.26
N ARG A 257 -8.64 17.74 10.06
CA ARG A 257 -8.98 19.11 9.63
C ARG A 257 -7.83 20.03 10.00
N ALA A 258 -7.69 21.17 9.32
CA ALA A 258 -6.69 22.22 9.53
C ALA A 258 -5.78 22.07 10.77
N HIS A 259 -6.34 22.20 11.98
CA HIS A 259 -5.59 22.16 13.24
C HIS A 259 -6.02 21.07 14.22
N GLU A 260 -6.87 20.13 13.80
CA GLU A 260 -7.42 19.10 14.68
C GLU A 260 -7.59 17.74 14.01
N LEU A 261 -7.55 16.69 14.82
CA LEU A 261 -7.96 15.35 14.45
C LEU A 261 -9.21 14.98 15.22
N LEU A 262 -10.20 14.51 14.47
CA LEU A 262 -11.45 14.02 14.98
C LEU A 262 -11.50 12.51 14.83
N LEU A 263 -11.70 11.81 15.93
CA LEU A 263 -12.06 10.41 15.92
C LEU A 263 -13.58 10.32 15.97
N LEU A 264 -14.19 9.85 14.90
CA LEU A 264 -15.63 9.76 14.72
C LEU A 264 -16.10 8.31 14.81
N SER A 265 -17.32 8.11 15.32
CA SER A 265 -18.04 6.84 15.19
C SER A 265 -18.59 6.70 13.77
N PRO A 266 -19.05 5.50 13.36
CA PRO A 266 -19.65 5.30 12.04
C PRO A 266 -20.88 6.18 11.82
N SER A 267 -21.58 6.56 12.90
CA SER A 267 -22.76 7.42 12.88
C SER A 267 -22.43 8.93 12.73
N GLY A 268 -21.16 9.32 12.88
CA GLY A 268 -20.71 10.71 12.81
C GLY A 268 -20.54 11.39 14.17
N GLU A 269 -20.85 10.70 15.27
CA GLU A 269 -20.56 11.20 16.62
C GLU A 269 -19.05 11.36 16.84
N THR A 270 -18.63 12.48 17.42
CA THR A 270 -17.22 12.69 17.79
C THR A 270 -16.91 11.95 19.08
N LEU A 271 -16.06 10.92 18.98
CA LEU A 271 -15.60 10.09 20.09
C LEU A 271 -14.42 10.72 20.83
N ALA A 272 -13.53 11.39 20.09
CA ALA A 272 -12.40 12.10 20.67
C ALA A 272 -11.86 13.17 19.71
N THR A 273 -11.25 14.21 20.27
CA THR A 273 -10.54 15.26 19.52
C THR A 273 -9.13 15.40 20.07
N VAL A 274 -8.16 15.58 19.18
CA VAL A 274 -6.80 15.99 19.55
C VAL A 274 -6.36 17.12 18.64
N SER A 275 -5.76 18.17 19.21
CA SER A 275 -5.16 19.27 18.45
C SER A 275 -3.65 19.02 18.35
N PRO A 276 -3.14 18.54 17.19
CA PRO A 276 -1.74 18.17 17.06
C PRO A 276 -0.79 19.37 17.20
N GLY A 277 -1.30 20.60 17.07
CA GLY A 277 -0.55 21.85 17.25
C GLY A 277 0.18 21.98 18.59
N LYS A 278 -0.19 21.17 19.60
CA LYS A 278 0.57 21.07 20.86
C LYS A 278 1.85 20.24 20.76
N TYR A 279 1.96 19.41 19.72
CA TYR A 279 3.02 18.41 19.54
C TYR A 279 3.88 18.64 18.30
N PHE A 280 3.31 19.32 17.29
CA PHE A 280 3.92 19.61 16.00
C PHE A 280 3.49 21.02 15.55
N GLU A 281 4.32 21.68 14.75
CA GLU A 281 3.92 22.93 14.10
C GLU A 281 3.18 22.66 12.79
N GLN A 282 3.64 21.65 12.04
CA GLN A 282 2.98 21.17 10.84
C GLN A 282 2.60 19.71 11.00
N TYR A 283 1.31 19.43 10.90
CA TYR A 283 0.84 18.06 10.97
C TYR A 283 0.89 17.39 9.60
N VAL A 284 1.55 16.24 9.52
CA VAL A 284 1.77 15.50 8.28
C VAL A 284 0.71 14.41 8.08
N GLY A 285 0.41 13.61 9.10
CA GLY A 285 -0.60 12.54 8.96
C GLY A 285 -0.86 11.73 10.22
N ALA A 286 -1.91 10.91 10.19
CA ALA A 286 -2.16 9.91 11.23
C ALA A 286 -2.79 8.64 10.69
N ARG A 287 -2.42 7.52 11.29
CA ARG A 287 -2.92 6.20 10.92
C ARG A 287 -3.20 5.38 12.17
N PHE A 288 -4.22 4.55 12.11
CA PHE A 288 -4.46 3.56 13.15
C PHE A 288 -3.30 2.56 13.20
N ILE A 289 -2.88 2.19 14.41
CA ILE A 289 -1.94 1.10 14.61
C ILE A 289 -2.73 -0.22 14.52
N PRO A 290 -2.37 -1.15 13.61
CA PRO A 290 -3.13 -2.38 13.44
C PRO A 290 -3.24 -3.23 14.71
N GLY A 291 -4.45 -3.72 15.00
CA GLY A 291 -4.73 -4.51 16.21
C GLY A 291 -4.78 -3.72 17.51
N SER A 292 -4.69 -2.39 17.43
CA SER A 292 -4.70 -1.48 18.58
C SER A 292 -5.81 -0.43 18.46
N THR A 293 -6.20 0.15 19.60
CA THR A 293 -7.01 1.38 19.63
C THR A 293 -6.19 2.64 19.43
N ASN A 294 -4.87 2.52 19.42
CA ASN A 294 -3.93 3.63 19.32
C ASN A 294 -3.79 4.14 17.88
N ILE A 295 -3.41 5.41 17.79
CA ILE A 295 -3.25 6.15 16.55
C ILE A 295 -1.82 6.68 16.52
N LEU A 296 -1.11 6.39 15.45
CA LEU A 296 0.17 7.00 15.15
C LEU A 296 -0.07 8.39 14.58
N LEU A 297 0.52 9.41 15.20
CA LEU A 297 0.57 10.78 14.74
C LEU A 297 1.97 11.07 14.19
N ILE A 298 2.05 11.68 13.02
CA ILE A 298 3.29 12.08 12.35
C ILE A 298 3.19 13.57 12.02
N GLY A 299 4.22 14.33 12.38
CA GLY A 299 4.26 15.76 12.14
C GLY A 299 5.66 16.32 12.24
N ASP A 300 5.81 17.54 11.77
CA ASP A 300 7.04 18.31 11.71
C ASP A 300 6.97 19.52 12.67
N ASN A 301 8.10 19.97 13.22
CA ASN A 301 8.16 21.27 13.91
C ASN A 301 8.82 22.27 12.96
N ALA A 302 8.49 23.55 13.04
CA ALA A 302 9.04 24.47 12.04
C ALA A 302 10.55 24.58 12.21
N GLY A 303 11.23 24.69 11.06
CA GLY A 303 12.70 24.72 10.95
C GLY A 303 13.28 23.39 10.50
N ASP A 304 14.59 23.24 10.61
CA ASP A 304 15.35 22.02 10.25
C ASP A 304 15.23 20.91 11.31
N THR A 305 14.12 20.83 12.07
CA THR A 305 13.95 19.74 13.02
C THR A 305 13.42 18.49 12.33
N PRO A 306 13.87 17.29 12.75
CA PRO A 306 13.39 16.05 12.17
C PRO A 306 11.89 15.83 12.45
N VAL A 307 11.22 15.15 11.51
CA VAL A 307 9.86 14.64 11.66
C VAL A 307 9.76 13.81 12.93
N ARG A 308 8.74 14.10 13.74
CA ARG A 308 8.45 13.39 14.98
C ARG A 308 7.25 12.49 14.82
N SER A 309 7.22 11.44 15.64
CA SER A 309 6.08 10.55 15.76
C SER A 309 5.62 10.41 17.21
N TYR A 310 4.31 10.37 17.38
CA TYR A 310 3.67 10.16 18.67
C TYR A 310 2.59 9.09 18.55
N VAL A 311 2.35 8.37 19.63
CA VAL A 311 1.25 7.42 19.75
C VAL A 311 0.18 8.06 20.63
N TRP A 312 -1.01 8.25 20.05
CA TRP A 312 -2.20 8.74 20.73
C TRP A 312 -3.14 7.60 21.08
N ASN A 313 -3.47 7.46 22.36
CA ASN A 313 -4.55 6.61 22.82
C ASN A 313 -5.81 7.47 23.05
N PRO A 314 -6.85 7.34 22.22
CA PRO A 314 -8.05 8.17 22.32
C PRO A 314 -8.88 7.89 23.57
N THR A 315 -8.80 6.68 24.14
CA THR A 315 -9.55 6.32 25.36
C THR A 315 -8.91 6.86 26.64
N GLN A 316 -7.58 7.00 26.65
CA GLN A 316 -6.83 7.49 27.81
C GLN A 316 -6.42 8.96 27.67
N HIS A 317 -6.63 9.56 26.49
CA HIS A 317 -6.09 10.87 26.11
C HIS A 317 -4.57 11.00 26.29
N ILE A 318 -3.85 9.87 26.28
CA ILE A 318 -2.40 9.84 26.43
C ILE A 318 -1.74 9.99 25.07
N VAL A 319 -0.84 10.96 24.95
CA VAL A 319 0.07 11.10 23.81
C VAL A 319 1.47 10.82 24.31
N ARG A 320 2.09 9.76 23.80
CA ARG A 320 3.48 9.41 24.11
C ARG A 320 4.32 9.62 22.87
N ARG A 321 5.51 10.19 23.03
CA ARG A 321 6.50 10.24 21.95
C ARG A 321 6.91 8.82 21.64
N ALA A 322 6.85 8.43 20.37
CA ALA A 322 7.14 7.06 19.99
C ALA A 322 8.64 6.72 20.12
N HIS A 323 9.52 7.72 19.96
CA HIS A 323 10.96 7.61 20.23
C HIS A 323 11.57 8.97 20.63
N PRO A 324 12.27 9.08 21.79
CA PRO A 324 12.74 10.36 22.32
C PRO A 324 13.98 10.97 21.63
N ASP A 325 14.81 10.20 20.92
CA ASP A 325 16.19 10.66 20.59
C ASP A 325 16.67 10.49 19.14
N GLU A 326 15.80 10.20 18.15
CA GLU A 326 16.28 9.91 16.79
C GLU A 326 15.51 10.66 15.68
N GLU A 327 16.25 11.04 14.64
CA GLU A 327 15.71 11.51 13.36
C GLU A 327 15.01 10.34 12.66
N LEU A 328 13.72 10.51 12.34
CA LEU A 328 12.89 9.44 11.81
C LEU A 328 12.48 9.78 10.39
N HIS A 329 12.95 8.97 9.43
CA HIS A 329 12.47 9.03 8.06
C HIS A 329 11.34 8.01 7.79
N GLU A 330 11.28 6.91 8.54
CA GLU A 330 10.36 5.79 8.26
C GLU A 330 9.98 5.03 9.54
N GLN A 331 8.70 4.70 9.75
CA GLN A 331 8.28 3.84 10.87
C GLN A 331 7.05 3.00 10.54
N ALA A 332 7.04 1.80 11.12
CA ALA A 332 5.86 0.96 11.23
C ALA A 332 5.89 0.19 12.59
N TYR A 333 4.70 -0.17 13.11
CA TYR A 333 4.47 -0.48 14.54
C TYR A 333 3.96 -1.90 14.79
N SER A 334 4.23 -2.41 15.99
CA SER A 334 3.85 -3.77 16.39
C SER A 334 2.37 -3.84 16.77
N ARG A 335 1.80 -5.05 16.86
CA ARG A 335 0.40 -5.29 17.26
C ARG A 335 0.01 -4.60 18.58
N GLU A 336 0.96 -4.43 19.49
CA GLU A 336 0.74 -3.77 20.79
C GLU A 336 1.15 -2.29 20.80
N GLY A 337 1.72 -1.78 19.70
CA GLY A 337 2.17 -0.40 19.56
C GLY A 337 3.41 -0.03 20.40
N SER A 338 4.08 -1.01 21.00
CA SER A 338 5.20 -0.82 21.94
C SER A 338 6.58 -0.80 21.30
N LYS A 339 6.70 -1.13 20.00
CA LYS A 339 7.98 -1.23 19.26
C LYS A 339 7.82 -0.68 17.83
N ALA A 340 8.83 0.04 17.33
CA ALA A 340 8.87 0.67 16.00
C ALA A 340 10.11 0.20 15.18
N LEU A 341 9.99 0.14 13.85
CA LEU A 341 11.12 -0.15 12.94
C LEU A 341 11.93 1.09 12.56
N ARG A 342 13.18 0.83 12.15
CA ARG A 342 14.19 1.78 11.69
C ARG A 342 14.63 1.41 10.26
N ALA A 343 14.52 2.34 9.32
CA ALA A 343 15.25 2.26 8.06
C ALA A 343 16.65 2.86 8.27
N GLU A 344 17.71 2.10 7.99
CA GLU A 344 19.08 2.63 7.99
C GLU A 344 19.43 3.16 6.60
N ASP A 345 19.95 4.38 6.56
CA ASP A 345 20.50 4.99 5.35
C ASP A 345 21.74 4.19 4.91
N MET A 346 21.64 3.51 3.76
CA MET A 346 22.75 2.77 3.14
C MET A 346 23.63 3.68 2.29
N GLY A 347 23.88 4.91 2.76
CA GLY A 347 24.87 5.84 2.22
C GLY A 347 26.29 5.37 2.51
N GLY A 348 26.74 4.27 1.87
CA GLY A 348 28.09 3.77 2.16
C GLY A 348 28.56 2.45 1.55
N LEU A 349 27.99 1.94 0.45
CA LEU A 349 28.62 0.82 -0.26
C LEU A 349 29.52 1.34 -1.39
N GLY A 350 30.74 1.70 -1.00
CA GLY A 350 31.88 1.92 -1.89
C GLY A 350 32.20 0.65 -2.69
N ARG A 351 32.60 0.86 -3.94
CA ARG A 351 32.99 -0.14 -4.93
C ARG A 351 33.92 -1.22 -4.35
N HIS A 352 33.46 -2.47 -4.28
CA HIS A 352 34.37 -3.61 -4.18
C HIS A 352 35.11 -3.79 -5.52
N LYS A 353 36.44 -3.74 -5.47
CA LYS A 353 37.33 -4.16 -6.58
C LYS A 353 37.10 -5.65 -6.89
N PRO A 354 37.27 -6.10 -8.15
CA PRO A 354 37.26 -7.52 -8.46
C PRO A 354 38.46 -8.20 -7.79
N LEU A 355 38.21 -9.29 -7.05
CA LEU A 355 39.25 -10.19 -6.58
C LEU A 355 39.94 -10.85 -7.78
N GLY A 356 41.27 -10.89 -7.71
CA GLY A 356 42.15 -11.25 -8.80
C GLY A 356 42.07 -12.69 -9.26
N THR A 357 42.45 -12.85 -10.52
CA THR A 357 42.70 -14.09 -11.27
C THR A 357 43.72 -14.97 -10.53
N VAL A 358 43.34 -16.21 -10.21
CA VAL A 358 44.28 -17.24 -9.77
C VAL A 358 44.87 -17.92 -11.00
N MET A 359 46.19 -17.91 -11.11
CA MET A 359 46.98 -18.61 -12.12
C MET A 359 46.93 -20.13 -11.90
N SER A 360 46.71 -20.90 -12.97
CA SER A 360 47.10 -22.32 -13.04
C SER A 360 48.40 -22.47 -13.82
N PRO A 361 49.36 -23.31 -13.41
CA PRO A 361 50.54 -23.57 -14.20
C PRO A 361 50.32 -24.69 -15.22
N ASN A 362 50.90 -24.44 -16.40
CA ASN A 362 51.09 -25.33 -17.55
C ASN A 362 51.58 -26.75 -17.21
N LYS A 363 51.14 -27.73 -18.02
CA LYS A 363 52.06 -28.51 -18.88
C LYS A 363 51.33 -29.20 -20.04
N ALA A 364 51.95 -29.08 -21.22
CA ALA A 364 51.52 -29.56 -22.52
C ALA A 364 51.96 -31.02 -22.79
N VAL A 365 51.33 -31.68 -23.78
CA VAL A 365 51.88 -32.10 -25.09
C VAL A 365 50.89 -33.07 -25.80
N ALA A 366 50.75 -32.91 -27.12
CA ALA A 366 49.83 -33.58 -28.07
C ALA A 366 50.40 -34.94 -28.61
N PRO A 367 49.97 -35.56 -29.74
CA PRO A 367 48.77 -35.40 -30.60
C PRO A 367 48.06 -36.72 -31.07
N VAL A 368 46.76 -36.63 -31.51
CA VAL A 368 46.08 -37.16 -32.74
C VAL A 368 46.17 -38.70 -33.09
N PRO A 369 45.28 -39.39 -33.87
CA PRO A 369 43.97 -39.08 -34.52
C PRO A 369 42.82 -40.15 -34.41
N LEU A 370 41.66 -39.76 -34.97
CA LEU A 370 40.76 -40.50 -35.90
C LEU A 370 39.51 -41.29 -35.40
N GLU A 371 38.47 -41.10 -36.24
CA GLU A 371 37.32 -41.95 -36.56
C GLU A 371 36.02 -41.87 -35.74
N GLY A 372 34.96 -41.44 -36.44
CA GLY A 372 33.83 -42.36 -36.66
C GLY A 372 32.45 -41.92 -36.22
N MET A 373 31.60 -41.65 -37.23
CA MET A 373 30.19 -42.07 -37.33
C MET A 373 29.06 -41.23 -36.69
N THR A 374 28.45 -40.43 -37.59
CA THR A 374 27.03 -40.46 -38.01
C THR A 374 25.91 -40.50 -36.97
N GLY A 375 25.18 -39.37 -36.90
CA GLY A 375 23.87 -39.23 -37.55
C GLY A 375 22.63 -39.66 -36.77
N TRP A 376 21.73 -38.70 -36.51
CA TRP A 376 20.28 -38.93 -36.42
C TRP A 376 19.52 -37.71 -36.97
N GLU A 377 18.69 -37.98 -37.98
CA GLU A 377 17.71 -37.07 -38.60
C GLU A 377 16.45 -36.93 -37.75
N LEU A 378 15.76 -35.81 -37.98
CA LEU A 378 14.42 -35.50 -37.50
C LEU A 378 13.34 -36.44 -38.08
N LYS A 379 12.32 -36.68 -37.26
CA LYS A 379 10.92 -36.77 -37.68
C LYS A 379 10.07 -35.87 -36.82
#